data_AF-A0A2D7GBY4-F1
#
_entry.id   AF-A0A2D7GBY4-F1
#
_cell.length_a   1.000
_cell.length_b   1.000
_cell.length_c   1.000
_cell.angle_alpha   90.00
_cell.angle_beta   90.00
_cell.angle_gamma   90.00
#
_symmetry.space_group_name_H-M   'P 1'
#
loop_
_entity.id
_entity.type
_entity.pdbx_description
1 polymer ?
#
loop_
_entity_poly.entity_id
_entity_poly.type
_entity_poly.pdbx_seq_one_letter_code
_entity_poly.pdbx_strand_id
1 'polypeptide(L)'
;MGGLLDHSTNTIILDAVLTTEGRAALARFNGTFQIRRFALGDDEIQYGLIRQFGRVIGKEYIEKLTPVMEANTRGRISCQSHLVSFSNPRHTAVSTLRIGGEGVDATKGTVTFSTKTAEATRKISVEQANGNTNAAISPDQKDNVFVVRMRADQFQLLGGASAVVDDDGVAEYRVGASALTTVGGGQASLNIGLSPQLMDGNRYKGAASTGKAMNIAGSDSQARGVITVKGLTTGQKTIINAIVNKV
;
A
#
# COMPACT_ATOMS: atom_id res chain seq x y z
N MET A 1 6.88 -22.07 0.93
CA MET A 1 7.17 -22.73 -0.37
C MET A 1 8.61 -23.18 -0.28
N GLY A 2 8.92 -24.47 -0.45
CA GLY A 2 10.28 -24.98 -0.31
C GLY A 2 10.53 -26.02 -1.38
N GLY A 3 11.40 -25.71 -2.34
CA GLY A 3 11.83 -26.59 -3.42
C GLY A 3 13.34 -26.54 -3.56
N LEU A 4 13.96 -27.69 -3.80
CA LEU A 4 15.40 -27.80 -4.05
C LEU A 4 15.67 -27.36 -5.51
N LEU A 5 16.55 -26.37 -5.70
CA LEU A 5 16.92 -25.91 -7.04
C LEU A 5 17.97 -26.86 -7.64
N ASP A 6 17.58 -27.67 -8.63
CA ASP A 6 18.54 -28.31 -9.53
C ASP A 6 19.06 -27.28 -10.53
N HIS A 7 20.39 -27.16 -10.62
CA HIS A 7 21.07 -26.18 -11.47
C HIS A 7 21.50 -26.79 -12.82
N SER A 8 21.08 -28.03 -13.12
CA SER A 8 21.48 -28.75 -14.35
C SER A 8 20.80 -28.23 -15.62
N THR A 9 19.65 -27.57 -15.50
CA THR A 9 18.91 -26.98 -16.62
C THR A 9 18.58 -25.51 -16.37
N ASN A 10 18.54 -24.68 -17.42
CA ASN A 10 18.10 -23.28 -17.37
C ASN A 10 16.57 -23.15 -17.17
N THR A 11 15.99 -24.08 -16.41
CA THR A 11 14.56 -24.19 -16.12
C THR A 11 14.43 -24.39 -14.63
N ILE A 12 13.68 -23.48 -13.99
CA ILE A 12 13.38 -23.57 -12.58
C ILE A 12 12.07 -24.35 -12.45
N ILE A 13 12.13 -25.54 -11.85
CA ILE A 13 10.94 -26.32 -11.49
C ILE A 13 10.55 -25.96 -10.06
N LEU A 14 9.29 -25.60 -9.87
CA LEU A 14 8.76 -25.16 -8.57
C LEU A 14 7.81 -26.22 -8.02
N ASP A 15 8.16 -26.80 -6.88
CA ASP A 15 7.28 -27.68 -6.12
C ASP A 15 6.38 -26.84 -5.19
N ALA A 16 5.08 -26.93 -5.39
CA ALA A 16 4.08 -26.20 -4.60
C ALA A 16 2.98 -27.15 -4.11
N VAL A 17 2.50 -26.90 -2.88
CA VAL A 17 1.39 -27.64 -2.30
C VAL A 17 0.14 -26.77 -2.31
N LEU A 18 -0.98 -27.34 -2.75
CA LEU A 18 -2.27 -26.66 -2.74
C LEU A 18 -2.79 -26.46 -1.32
N THR A 19 -3.55 -25.38 -1.12
CA THR A 19 -4.34 -25.18 0.10
C THR A 19 -5.40 -26.28 0.24
N THR A 20 -5.98 -26.43 1.42
CA THR A 20 -7.08 -27.40 1.65
C THR A 20 -8.21 -27.23 0.63
N GLU A 21 -8.63 -25.99 0.34
CA GLU A 21 -9.63 -25.70 -0.68
C GLU A 21 -9.16 -26.02 -2.10
N GLY A 22 -7.89 -25.73 -2.41
CA GLY A 22 -7.29 -26.09 -3.70
C GLY A 22 -7.29 -27.59 -3.93
N ARG A 23 -6.94 -28.39 -2.90
CA ARG A 23 -7.02 -29.87 -2.97
C ARG A 23 -8.45 -30.35 -3.13
N ALA A 24 -9.41 -29.76 -2.40
CA ALA A 24 -10.82 -30.10 -2.54
C ALA A 24 -11.34 -29.79 -3.96
N ALA A 25 -10.95 -28.66 -4.54
CA ALA A 25 -11.31 -28.29 -5.90
C ALA A 25 -10.68 -29.23 -6.95
N LEU A 26 -9.42 -29.63 -6.76
CA LEU A 26 -8.77 -30.63 -7.61
C LEU A 26 -9.45 -32.01 -7.51
N ALA A 27 -9.83 -32.43 -6.29
CA ALA A 27 -10.48 -33.71 -6.03
C ALA A 27 -11.88 -33.85 -6.64
N ARG A 28 -12.55 -32.74 -7.02
CA ARG A 28 -13.86 -32.78 -7.69
C ARG A 28 -13.83 -33.39 -9.09
N PHE A 29 -12.64 -33.54 -9.70
CA PHE A 29 -12.42 -34.20 -11.00
C PHE A 29 -13.40 -33.78 -12.11
N ASN A 30 -13.86 -32.53 -12.08
CA ASN A 30 -14.86 -32.00 -13.02
C ASN A 30 -14.25 -31.05 -14.06
N GLY A 31 -12.92 -31.03 -14.18
CA GLY A 31 -12.18 -30.15 -15.09
C GLY A 31 -12.18 -28.67 -14.73
N THR A 32 -12.79 -28.27 -13.60
CA THR A 32 -12.91 -26.85 -13.23
C THR A 32 -11.70 -26.28 -12.50
N PHE A 33 -10.78 -27.14 -12.03
CA PHE A 33 -9.59 -26.70 -11.32
C PHE A 33 -8.54 -26.15 -12.29
N GLN A 34 -8.27 -24.85 -12.19
CA GLN A 34 -7.25 -24.16 -12.97
C GLN A 34 -6.51 -23.13 -12.10
N ILE A 35 -5.18 -23.17 -12.12
CA ILE A 35 -4.35 -22.13 -11.49
C ILE A 35 -4.35 -20.91 -12.43
N ARG A 36 -5.15 -19.88 -12.11
CA ARG A 36 -5.28 -18.69 -12.98
C ARG A 36 -4.25 -17.60 -12.69
N ARG A 37 -3.80 -17.50 -11.44
CA ARG A 37 -2.90 -16.45 -10.96
C ARG A 37 -2.03 -17.01 -9.86
N PHE A 38 -0.78 -16.58 -9.83
CA PHE A 38 0.15 -16.81 -8.74
C PHE A 38 0.92 -15.52 -8.48
N ALA A 39 1.44 -15.40 -7.27
CA ALA A 39 2.36 -14.34 -6.88
C ALA A 39 3.55 -15.00 -6.19
N LEU A 40 4.74 -14.47 -6.47
CA LEU A 40 5.98 -14.86 -5.79
C LEU A 40 6.38 -13.73 -4.85
N GLY A 41 7.03 -14.08 -3.76
CA GLY A 41 7.52 -13.15 -2.74
C GLY A 41 8.55 -13.84 -1.85
N ASP A 42 9.26 -13.04 -1.06
CA ASP A 42 10.35 -13.47 -0.19
C ASP A 42 10.22 -12.87 1.22
N ASP A 43 9.00 -12.91 1.76
CA ASP A 43 8.66 -12.37 3.09
C ASP A 43 9.45 -13.03 4.24
N GLU A 44 10.05 -14.20 3.99
CA GLU A 44 10.90 -14.91 4.94
C GLU A 44 12.28 -14.25 5.13
N ILE A 45 12.73 -13.45 4.17
CA ILE A 45 14.10 -12.91 4.16
C ILE A 45 14.13 -11.52 4.83
N GLN A 46 14.85 -11.43 5.94
CA GLN A 46 15.04 -10.16 6.64
C GLN A 46 16.21 -9.34 6.05
N TYR A 47 15.95 -8.61 4.97
CA TYR A 47 16.95 -7.74 4.31
C TYR A 47 17.51 -6.59 5.17
N GLY A 48 16.88 -6.27 6.32
CA GLY A 48 17.37 -5.25 7.26
C GLY A 48 18.76 -5.57 7.82
N LEU A 49 19.11 -6.86 7.93
CA LEU A 49 20.43 -7.32 8.39
C LEU A 49 21.58 -6.83 7.49
N ILE A 50 21.33 -6.71 6.19
CA ILE A 50 22.30 -6.16 5.24
C ILE A 50 22.57 -4.68 5.51
N ARG A 51 21.54 -3.91 5.90
CA ARG A 51 21.69 -2.49 6.25
C ARG A 51 22.46 -2.31 7.56
N GLN A 52 22.27 -3.22 8.51
CA GLN A 52 22.89 -3.15 9.83
C GLN A 52 24.36 -3.61 9.84
N PHE A 53 24.66 -4.74 9.20
CA PHE A 53 25.99 -5.38 9.26
C PHE A 53 26.81 -5.24 7.97
N GLY A 54 26.26 -4.56 6.96
CA GLY A 54 26.85 -4.47 5.63
C GLY A 54 26.61 -5.71 4.77
N ARG A 55 26.92 -5.61 3.49
CA ARG A 55 26.57 -6.64 2.49
C ARG A 55 27.25 -7.99 2.72
N VAL A 56 28.51 -8.01 3.17
CA VAL A 56 29.28 -9.25 3.34
C VAL A 56 28.73 -10.06 4.52
N ILE A 57 28.72 -9.46 5.71
CA ILE A 57 28.28 -10.12 6.94
C ILE A 57 26.77 -10.33 6.93
N GLY A 58 25.99 -9.35 6.48
CA GLY A 58 24.53 -9.45 6.43
C GLY A 58 24.03 -10.55 5.49
N LYS A 59 24.70 -10.77 4.35
CA LYS A 59 24.38 -11.89 3.45
C LYS A 59 24.63 -13.23 4.13
N GLU A 60 25.81 -13.41 4.71
CA GLU A 60 26.16 -14.66 5.40
C GLU A 60 25.19 -14.95 6.56
N TYR A 61 24.77 -13.91 7.27
CA TYR A 61 23.81 -14.03 8.36
C TYR A 61 22.42 -14.46 7.86
N ILE A 62 21.94 -13.87 6.75
CA ILE A 62 20.68 -14.30 6.11
C ILE A 62 20.78 -15.75 5.64
N GLU A 63 21.87 -16.13 4.97
CA GLU A 63 22.08 -17.50 4.47
C GLU A 63 22.09 -18.53 5.60
N LYS A 64 22.62 -18.17 6.77
CA LYS A 64 22.68 -19.05 7.95
C LYS A 64 21.40 -19.10 8.77
N LEU A 65 20.63 -18.01 8.79
CA LEU A 65 19.44 -17.90 9.64
C LEU A 65 18.12 -18.15 8.93
N THR A 66 18.08 -18.10 7.59
CA THR A 66 16.85 -18.39 6.86
C THR A 66 16.53 -19.87 7.03
N PRO A 67 15.47 -20.23 7.76
CA PRO A 67 15.17 -21.63 8.01
C PRO A 67 14.69 -22.29 6.72
N VAL A 68 14.91 -23.60 6.60
CA VAL A 68 14.25 -24.38 5.54
C VAL A 68 12.77 -24.43 5.86
N MET A 69 11.97 -23.78 5.01
CA MET A 69 10.51 -23.73 5.18
C MET A 69 9.81 -24.86 4.43
N GLU A 70 8.82 -25.46 5.09
CA GLU A 70 7.86 -26.35 4.45
C GLU A 70 6.67 -25.59 3.84
N ALA A 71 5.93 -26.24 2.96
CA ALA A 71 4.75 -25.66 2.37
C ALA A 71 3.59 -25.61 3.39
N ASN A 72 3.19 -24.40 3.78
CA ASN A 72 2.03 -24.22 4.63
C ASN A 72 0.74 -24.24 3.80
N THR A 73 -0.16 -25.18 4.11
CA THR A 73 -1.39 -25.43 3.35
C THR A 73 -2.61 -24.69 3.89
N ARG A 74 -2.45 -23.91 4.96
CA ARG A 74 -3.51 -23.05 5.50
C ARG A 74 -3.81 -21.92 4.51
N GLY A 75 -5.10 -21.69 4.24
CA GLY A 75 -5.53 -20.61 3.35
C GLY A 75 -5.43 -19.20 3.92
N ARG A 76 -4.82 -19.01 5.11
CA ARG A 76 -4.75 -17.73 5.83
C ARG A 76 -3.32 -17.21 5.94
N ILE A 77 -2.62 -17.17 4.81
CA ILE A 77 -1.25 -16.63 4.71
C ILE A 77 -1.30 -15.54 3.65
N SER A 78 -0.76 -14.36 3.97
CA SER A 78 -0.66 -13.26 3.03
C SER A 78 0.78 -13.07 2.58
N CYS A 79 1.01 -13.00 1.28
CA CYS A 79 2.26 -12.48 0.73
C CYS A 79 2.20 -10.94 0.83
N GLN A 80 3.11 -10.33 1.59
CA GLN A 80 3.18 -8.88 1.76
C GLN A 80 4.07 -8.23 0.69
N SER A 81 5.23 -8.81 0.42
CA SER A 81 6.17 -8.36 -0.60
C SER A 81 6.01 -9.19 -1.87
N HIS A 82 5.44 -8.56 -2.90
CA HIS A 82 5.29 -9.21 -4.20
C HIS A 82 6.54 -8.96 -5.04
N LEU A 83 7.04 -10.00 -5.68
CA LEU A 83 8.08 -9.90 -6.69
C LEU A 83 7.53 -9.14 -7.89
N VAL A 84 8.18 -8.02 -8.23
CA VAL A 84 7.85 -7.18 -9.38
C VAL A 84 8.97 -7.27 -10.41
N SER A 85 8.62 -7.33 -11.69
CA SER A 85 9.57 -7.38 -12.80
C SER A 85 9.60 -6.03 -13.51
N PHE A 86 10.80 -5.57 -13.82
CA PHE A 86 11.04 -4.37 -14.63
C PHE A 86 11.74 -4.79 -15.93
N SER A 87 11.47 -4.08 -17.04
CA SER A 87 12.06 -4.45 -18.33
C SER A 87 13.56 -4.14 -18.40
N ASN A 88 14.00 -3.12 -17.65
CA ASN A 88 15.39 -2.69 -17.61
C ASN A 88 16.20 -3.50 -16.57
N PRO A 89 17.20 -4.30 -17.00
CA PRO A 89 18.03 -5.10 -16.09
C PRO A 89 19.09 -4.26 -15.34
N ARG A 90 19.36 -3.02 -15.78
CA ARG A 90 20.32 -2.12 -15.10
C ARG A 90 19.67 -1.30 -13.99
N HIS A 91 18.43 -1.61 -13.66
CA HIS A 91 17.67 -0.90 -12.67
C HIS A 91 18.14 -1.26 -11.25
N THR A 92 18.70 -0.29 -10.52
CA THR A 92 19.36 -0.54 -9.23
C THR A 92 18.54 -0.17 -8.00
N ALA A 93 17.43 0.56 -8.14
CA ALA A 93 16.65 1.02 -6.99
C ALA A 93 15.19 1.33 -7.36
N VAL A 94 14.24 0.73 -6.63
CA VAL A 94 12.79 0.87 -6.85
C VAL A 94 12.27 2.20 -6.33
N SER A 95 11.38 2.85 -7.10
CA SER A 95 10.68 4.06 -6.68
C SER A 95 9.86 3.86 -5.40
N THR A 96 9.89 4.83 -4.50
CA THR A 96 9.03 4.91 -3.32
C THR A 96 8.06 6.08 -3.44
N LEU A 97 6.95 6.04 -2.70
CA LEU A 97 6.00 7.15 -2.61
C LEU A 97 6.28 7.97 -1.36
N ARG A 98 6.44 9.28 -1.52
CA ARG A 98 6.60 10.27 -0.45
C ARG A 98 5.40 11.19 -0.44
N ILE A 99 5.08 11.71 0.75
CA ILE A 99 3.96 12.62 0.95
C ILE A 99 4.47 14.00 1.33
N GLY A 100 3.78 15.03 0.87
CA GLY A 100 4.05 16.43 1.18
C GLY A 100 2.77 17.26 1.13
N GLY A 101 2.90 18.57 1.33
CA GLY A 101 1.78 19.50 1.31
C GLY A 101 1.35 19.98 2.71
N GLU A 102 0.11 20.44 2.80
CA GLU A 102 -0.40 21.16 3.96
C GLU A 102 -0.73 20.25 5.14
N GLY A 103 -0.25 20.60 6.33
CA GLY A 103 -0.55 19.84 7.56
C GLY A 103 0.04 18.42 7.59
N VAL A 104 0.97 18.12 6.68
CA VAL A 104 1.63 16.82 6.53
C VAL A 104 2.90 16.78 7.39
N ASP A 105 2.97 15.81 8.31
CA ASP A 105 4.21 15.37 8.94
C ASP A 105 4.73 14.14 8.18
N ALA A 106 5.65 14.36 7.25
CA ALA A 106 6.24 13.31 6.41
C ALA A 106 7.07 12.29 7.21
N THR A 107 7.53 12.64 8.42
CA THR A 107 8.29 11.72 9.28
C THR A 107 7.37 10.71 9.95
N LYS A 108 6.19 11.18 10.39
CA LYS A 108 5.18 10.35 11.04
C LYS A 108 4.15 9.78 10.07
N GLY A 109 4.20 10.13 8.79
CA GLY A 109 3.20 9.73 7.80
C GLY A 109 1.80 10.22 8.15
N THR A 110 1.69 11.39 8.80
CA THR A 110 0.43 11.90 9.37
C THR A 110 0.00 13.17 8.65
N VAL A 111 -1.32 13.35 8.46
CA VAL A 111 -1.91 14.61 7.99
C VAL A 111 -2.92 15.09 9.02
N THR A 112 -2.84 16.38 9.36
CA THR A 112 -3.75 17.01 10.32
C THR A 112 -4.79 17.90 9.65
N PHE A 113 -6.05 17.54 9.87
CA PHE A 113 -7.24 18.32 9.52
C PHE A 113 -7.83 18.95 10.77
N SER A 114 -8.65 19.97 10.58
CA SER A 114 -9.42 20.60 11.65
C SER A 114 -10.80 20.96 11.14
N THR A 115 -11.80 20.99 12.03
CA THR A 115 -13.18 21.39 11.68
C THR A 115 -13.30 22.87 11.30
N LYS A 116 -12.24 23.68 11.50
CA LYS A 116 -12.19 25.06 11.02
C LYS A 116 -12.18 25.12 9.49
N THR A 117 -12.91 26.07 8.92
CA THR A 117 -13.16 26.19 7.47
C THR A 117 -11.90 26.16 6.60
N ALA A 118 -10.78 26.76 7.05
CA ALA A 118 -9.52 26.79 6.31
C ALA A 118 -8.69 25.49 6.40
N GLU A 119 -8.97 24.63 7.37
CA GLU A 119 -8.19 23.42 7.68
C GLU A 119 -8.98 22.13 7.49
N ALA A 120 -10.26 22.27 7.16
CA ALA A 120 -11.14 21.17 6.79
C ALA A 120 -10.87 20.66 5.37
N THR A 121 -10.10 21.42 4.58
CA THR A 121 -9.56 21.01 3.29
C THR A 121 -8.04 21.11 3.36
N ARG A 122 -7.33 20.11 2.82
CA ARG A 122 -5.87 20.08 2.73
C ARG A 122 -5.43 19.65 1.35
N LYS A 123 -4.50 20.41 0.77
CA LYS A 123 -3.80 20.01 -0.44
C LYS A 123 -2.57 19.17 -0.08
N ILE A 124 -2.61 17.91 -0.43
CA ILE A 124 -1.55 16.92 -0.19
C ILE A 124 -0.88 16.60 -1.53
N SER A 125 0.45 16.57 -1.58
CA SER A 125 1.21 16.04 -2.71
C SER A 125 1.66 14.61 -2.40
N VAL A 126 1.60 13.76 -3.41
CA VAL A 126 2.21 12.43 -3.39
C VAL A 126 3.20 12.37 -4.54
N GLU A 127 4.43 12.04 -4.24
CA GLU A 127 5.55 12.11 -5.17
C GLU A 127 6.26 10.76 -5.23
N GLN A 128 6.52 10.28 -6.44
CA GLN A 128 7.45 9.18 -6.65
C GLN A 128 8.90 9.68 -6.56
N ALA A 129 9.69 9.04 -5.70
CA ALA A 129 11.10 9.33 -5.51
C ALA A 129 11.94 8.05 -5.62
N ASN A 130 13.22 8.17 -5.95
CA ASN A 130 14.15 7.05 -5.91
C ASN A 130 14.96 7.10 -4.60
N GLY A 131 14.40 6.54 -3.53
CA GLY A 131 15.00 6.65 -2.19
C GLY A 131 15.05 8.10 -1.68
N ASN A 132 16.18 8.50 -1.10
CA ASN A 132 16.38 9.86 -0.56
C ASN A 132 16.88 10.87 -1.60
N THR A 133 17.21 10.43 -2.82
CA THR A 133 17.72 11.30 -3.88
C THR A 133 16.63 11.54 -4.92
N ASN A 134 16.61 12.74 -5.50
CA ASN A 134 15.74 13.07 -6.63
C ASN A 134 16.36 12.51 -7.93
N ALA A 135 16.83 11.27 -7.92
CA ALA A 135 17.42 10.66 -9.11
C ALA A 135 16.32 10.33 -10.14
N ALA A 136 16.65 10.43 -11.43
CA ALA A 136 15.73 10.15 -12.52
C ALA A 136 15.15 8.73 -12.40
N ILE A 137 13.82 8.65 -12.41
CA ILE A 137 13.08 7.38 -12.34
C ILE A 137 12.91 6.83 -13.76
N SER A 138 13.14 5.53 -13.94
CA SER A 138 12.95 4.87 -15.24
C SER A 138 11.49 4.96 -15.69
N PRO A 139 11.19 5.11 -16.99
CA PRO A 139 9.81 5.22 -17.49
C PRO A 139 8.89 4.09 -17.02
N ASP A 140 9.41 2.86 -16.94
CA ASP A 140 8.67 1.68 -16.45
C ASP A 140 8.20 1.79 -14.99
N GLN A 141 8.85 2.66 -14.21
CA GLN A 141 8.52 2.90 -12.81
C GLN A 141 7.76 4.19 -12.60
N LYS A 142 7.43 4.94 -13.65
CA LYS A 142 6.63 6.15 -13.52
C LYS A 142 5.15 5.79 -13.50
N ASP A 143 4.49 6.15 -12.41
CA ASP A 143 3.04 6.04 -12.29
C ASP A 143 2.39 7.28 -12.93
N ASN A 144 1.53 7.06 -13.91
CA ASN A 144 0.71 8.13 -14.49
C ASN A 144 -0.65 8.29 -13.77
N VAL A 145 -1.06 7.27 -13.01
CA VAL A 145 -2.32 7.25 -12.28
C VAL A 145 -2.08 6.71 -10.88
N PHE A 146 -2.66 7.42 -9.90
CA PHE A 146 -2.67 7.04 -8.50
C PHE A 146 -4.08 6.68 -8.08
N VAL A 147 -4.20 5.55 -7.38
CA VAL A 147 -5.44 5.09 -6.78
C VAL A 147 -5.45 5.52 -5.32
N VAL A 148 -6.42 6.34 -4.93
CA VAL A 148 -6.58 6.83 -3.57
C VAL A 148 -7.79 6.15 -2.95
N ARG A 149 -7.59 5.48 -1.82
CA ARG A 149 -8.65 4.81 -1.07
C ARG A 149 -8.79 5.46 0.30
N MET A 150 -10.01 5.90 0.62
CA MET A 150 -10.33 6.54 1.89
C MET A 150 -11.78 6.23 2.27
N ARG A 151 -12.11 6.34 3.56
CA ARG A 151 -13.47 6.21 4.09
C ARG A 151 -14.36 7.36 3.56
N ALA A 152 -15.41 7.03 2.81
CA ALA A 152 -16.30 8.01 2.17
C ALA A 152 -17.09 8.86 3.19
N ASP A 153 -17.30 8.31 4.37
CA ASP A 153 -17.97 8.96 5.48
C ASP A 153 -17.05 9.91 6.28
N GLN A 154 -15.73 9.86 6.07
CA GLN A 154 -14.75 10.73 6.73
C GLN A 154 -14.15 11.77 5.79
N PHE A 155 -13.82 11.37 4.56
CA PHE A 155 -13.06 12.18 3.63
C PHE A 155 -13.64 12.11 2.22
N GLN A 156 -13.41 13.17 1.45
CA GLN A 156 -13.77 13.26 0.04
C GLN A 156 -12.65 13.94 -0.73
N LEU A 157 -12.47 13.55 -2.00
CA LEU A 157 -11.56 14.24 -2.90
C LEU A 157 -12.31 15.39 -3.59
N LEU A 158 -11.82 16.61 -3.43
CA LEU A 158 -12.37 17.82 -4.03
C LEU A 158 -11.71 18.06 -5.39
N GLY A 159 -12.49 18.41 -6.42
CA GLY A 159 -11.96 18.76 -7.74
C GLY A 159 -12.26 17.78 -8.88
N GLY A 160 -13.35 17.01 -8.80
CA GLY A 160 -13.98 16.41 -9.99
C GLY A 160 -13.61 14.96 -10.32
N ALA A 161 -12.82 14.28 -9.49
CA ALA A 161 -12.62 12.83 -9.64
C ALA A 161 -13.81 12.07 -9.02
N SER A 162 -14.53 11.31 -9.84
CA SER A 162 -15.62 10.45 -9.36
C SER A 162 -15.07 9.30 -8.51
N ALA A 163 -15.70 9.05 -7.37
CA ALA A 163 -15.38 7.92 -6.50
C ALA A 163 -16.26 6.71 -6.82
N VAL A 164 -15.68 5.51 -6.73
CA VAL A 164 -16.44 4.26 -6.60
C VAL A 164 -16.42 3.87 -5.13
N VAL A 165 -17.59 3.74 -4.50
CA VAL A 165 -17.71 3.38 -3.09
C VAL A 165 -18.07 1.90 -2.97
N ASP A 166 -17.25 1.16 -2.22
CA ASP A 166 -17.48 -0.25 -1.93
C ASP A 166 -18.54 -0.43 -0.82
N ASP A 167 -19.06 -1.65 -0.63
CA ASP A 167 -20.08 -1.97 0.39
C ASP A 167 -19.60 -1.68 1.82
N ASP A 168 -18.27 -1.70 2.02
CA ASP A 168 -17.61 -1.34 3.28
C ASP A 168 -17.53 0.19 3.52
N GLY A 169 -18.02 1.00 2.60
CA GLY A 169 -18.01 2.47 2.67
C GLY A 169 -16.64 3.09 2.36
N VAL A 170 -15.75 2.36 1.68
CA VAL A 170 -14.45 2.87 1.22
C VAL A 170 -14.60 3.42 -0.19
N ALA A 171 -14.34 4.72 -0.36
CA ALA A 171 -14.28 5.39 -1.66
C ALA A 171 -12.91 5.17 -2.32
N GLU A 172 -12.92 4.76 -3.58
CA GLU A 172 -11.77 4.69 -4.47
C GLU A 172 -11.83 5.81 -5.51
N TYR A 173 -10.76 6.62 -5.57
CA TYR A 173 -10.56 7.67 -6.55
C TYR A 173 -9.36 7.35 -7.43
N ARG A 174 -9.46 7.67 -8.72
CA ARG A 174 -8.32 7.61 -9.66
C ARG A 174 -7.88 9.03 -9.98
N VAL A 175 -6.63 9.35 -9.65
CA VAL A 175 -6.05 10.67 -9.82
C VAL A 175 -4.91 10.59 -10.81
N GLY A 176 -4.98 11.37 -11.90
CA GLY A 176 -3.90 11.47 -12.87
C GLY A 176 -2.69 12.19 -12.27
N ALA A 177 -1.49 11.84 -12.76
CA ALA A 177 -0.28 12.55 -12.42
C ALA A 177 -0.33 14.00 -12.96
N SER A 178 0.11 14.95 -12.15
CA SER A 178 0.36 16.34 -12.54
C SER A 178 1.68 16.43 -13.32
N ALA A 179 1.82 17.48 -14.15
CA ALA A 179 3.01 17.69 -14.98
C ALA A 179 4.29 17.80 -14.14
N LEU A 180 5.32 17.08 -14.58
CA LEU A 180 6.63 16.94 -13.95
C LEU A 180 7.48 18.20 -14.05
N THR A 181 8.21 18.53 -12.98
CA THR A 181 9.49 19.22 -13.10
C THR A 181 10.57 18.18 -13.45
N THR A 182 11.53 18.58 -14.26
CA THR A 182 12.35 17.79 -15.22
C THR A 182 13.22 16.66 -14.64
N VAL A 183 13.09 16.30 -13.37
CA VAL A 183 13.96 15.36 -12.63
C VAL A 183 13.18 14.28 -11.85
N GLY A 184 11.87 14.42 -11.67
CA GLY A 184 11.04 13.51 -10.83
C GLY A 184 10.33 12.34 -11.55
N GLY A 185 9.72 11.45 -10.76
CA GLY A 185 8.66 10.52 -11.21
C GLY A 185 7.26 11.11 -11.03
N GLY A 186 6.22 10.30 -11.26
CA GLY A 186 4.83 10.74 -11.18
C GLY A 186 4.52 11.44 -9.85
N GLN A 187 3.85 12.59 -9.93
CA GLN A 187 3.35 13.31 -8.76
C GLN A 187 1.84 13.49 -8.91
N ALA A 188 1.08 13.25 -7.85
CA ALA A 188 -0.34 13.59 -7.78
C ALA A 188 -0.57 14.65 -6.70
N SER A 189 -1.45 15.61 -6.98
CA SER A 189 -1.96 16.53 -5.98
C SER A 189 -3.38 16.13 -5.62
N LEU A 190 -3.59 15.89 -4.32
CA LEU A 190 -4.85 15.45 -3.74
C LEU A 190 -5.41 16.60 -2.92
N ASN A 191 -6.51 17.18 -3.36
CA ASN A 191 -7.22 18.19 -2.58
C ASN A 191 -8.29 17.47 -1.73
N ILE A 192 -7.96 17.12 -0.49
CA ILE A 192 -8.81 16.28 0.36
C ILE A 192 -9.60 17.17 1.31
N GLY A 193 -10.92 17.02 1.32
CA GLY A 193 -11.83 17.66 2.26
C GLY A 193 -12.38 16.67 3.29
N LEU A 194 -12.75 17.17 4.46
CA LEU A 194 -13.62 16.43 5.39
C LEU A 194 -15.01 16.24 4.74
N SER A 195 -15.64 15.10 5.03
CA SER A 195 -17.02 14.87 4.63
C SER A 195 -17.97 15.78 5.43
N PRO A 196 -19.13 16.15 4.89
CA PRO A 196 -20.15 16.89 5.65
C PRO A 196 -20.60 16.13 6.91
N GLN A 197 -20.61 14.80 6.85
CA GLN A 197 -21.01 13.94 7.97
C GLN A 197 -20.01 13.96 9.13
N LEU A 198 -18.73 14.24 8.85
CA LEU A 198 -17.71 14.42 9.89
C LEU A 198 -17.75 15.84 10.46
N MET A 199 -18.13 16.85 9.66
CA MET A 199 -18.29 18.23 10.11
C MET A 199 -19.46 18.43 11.08
N ASP A 200 -20.52 17.62 10.99
CA ASP A 200 -21.75 17.75 11.81
C ASP A 200 -21.59 17.28 13.28
N GLY A 201 -20.36 17.03 13.74
CA GLY A 201 -20.03 16.88 15.17
C GLY A 201 -20.54 15.62 15.89
N ASN A 202 -21.54 14.91 15.35
CA ASN A 202 -22.21 13.77 15.99
C ASN A 202 -21.41 12.45 15.96
N ARG A 203 -20.33 12.37 15.19
CA ARG A 203 -19.51 11.15 15.03
C ARG A 203 -18.16 11.16 15.75
N TYR A 204 -17.84 12.21 16.51
CA TYR A 204 -16.62 12.26 17.34
C TYR A 204 -16.75 11.51 18.67
N LYS A 205 -17.93 10.97 18.99
CA LYS A 205 -18.18 10.29 20.26
C LYS A 205 -17.71 8.84 20.19
N GLY A 206 -16.84 8.45 21.12
CA GLY A 206 -16.63 7.05 21.48
C GLY A 206 -17.98 6.40 21.81
N ALA A 207 -18.16 5.17 21.34
CA ALA A 207 -19.44 4.47 21.28
C ALA A 207 -20.33 4.60 22.55
N ALA A 208 -21.54 5.11 22.37
CA ALA A 208 -22.69 4.66 23.16
C ALA A 208 -23.72 4.07 22.19
N SER A 209 -23.84 2.74 22.26
CA SER A 209 -24.89 1.85 21.75
C SER A 209 -25.88 2.34 20.67
N THR A 210 -26.00 1.49 19.64
CA THR A 210 -27.12 1.37 18.69
C THR A 210 -27.12 2.33 17.50
N GLY A 211 -26.18 2.09 16.58
CA GLY A 211 -26.21 2.67 15.23
C GLY A 211 -24.81 2.89 14.68
N LYS A 212 -24.27 1.89 13.98
CA LYS A 212 -23.08 1.91 13.08
C LYS A 212 -22.10 3.09 13.31
N ALA A 213 -21.63 3.27 14.55
CA ALA A 213 -20.65 4.29 14.89
C ALA A 213 -19.25 3.75 14.59
N MET A 214 -18.44 4.53 13.87
CA MET A 214 -17.05 4.18 13.63
C MET A 214 -16.29 4.07 14.95
N ASN A 215 -15.54 2.97 15.14
CA ASN A 215 -14.55 2.84 16.20
C ASN A 215 -13.44 3.88 15.98
N ILE A 216 -13.59 5.05 16.58
CA ILE A 216 -12.59 6.11 16.59
C ILE A 216 -11.97 6.13 17.98
N ALA A 217 -10.79 5.52 18.10
CA ALA A 217 -9.99 5.61 19.33
C ALA A 217 -9.32 6.99 19.40
N GLY A 218 -9.89 7.89 20.20
CA GLY A 218 -9.38 9.24 20.47
C GLY A 218 -10.17 9.87 21.62
N SER A 219 -9.59 10.87 22.30
CA SER A 219 -10.37 11.74 23.19
C SER A 219 -11.51 12.40 22.39
N ASP A 220 -12.61 12.81 23.05
CA ASP A 220 -13.82 13.39 22.43
C ASP A 220 -13.60 14.59 21.47
N SER A 221 -12.33 15.02 21.32
CA SER A 221 -11.86 16.11 20.48
C SER A 221 -11.10 15.68 19.22
N GLN A 222 -10.89 14.38 18.97
CA GLN A 222 -10.11 13.91 17.80
C GLN A 222 -10.72 12.71 17.09
N ALA A 223 -10.86 12.83 15.76
CA ALA A 223 -11.15 11.70 14.89
C ALA A 223 -9.89 11.23 14.15
N ARG A 224 -9.81 9.92 13.89
CA ARG A 224 -8.70 9.29 13.16
C ARG A 224 -9.24 8.53 11.96
N GLY A 225 -8.47 8.58 10.88
CA GLY A 225 -8.77 7.87 9.66
C GLY A 225 -7.50 7.50 8.90
N VAL A 226 -7.66 6.71 7.86
CA VAL A 226 -6.55 6.22 7.05
C VAL A 226 -6.86 6.51 5.59
N ILE A 227 -5.89 7.11 4.91
CA ILE A 227 -5.93 7.36 3.47
C ILE A 227 -4.79 6.55 2.87
N THR A 228 -5.11 5.67 1.93
CA THR A 228 -4.10 4.87 1.22
C THR A 228 -3.96 5.38 -0.20
N VAL A 229 -2.73 5.64 -0.62
CA VAL A 229 -2.42 6.02 -2.01
C VAL A 229 -1.55 4.95 -2.62
N LYS A 230 -1.93 4.47 -3.81
CA LYS A 230 -1.23 3.42 -4.53
C LYS A 230 -0.93 3.84 -5.97
N GLY A 231 0.30 3.64 -6.42
CA GLY A 231 0.67 3.75 -7.83
C GLY A 231 0.08 2.60 -8.65
N LEU A 232 -0.57 2.92 -9.77
CA LEU A 232 -1.26 1.90 -10.58
C LEU A 232 -0.29 0.95 -11.28
N THR A 233 0.82 1.47 -11.80
CA THR A 233 1.83 0.70 -12.56
C THR A 233 2.80 0.02 -11.62
N THR A 234 3.35 0.75 -10.65
CA THR A 234 4.39 0.21 -9.75
C THR A 234 3.84 -0.64 -8.62
N GLY A 235 2.54 -0.49 -8.31
CA GLY A 235 1.92 -1.12 -7.15
C GLY A 235 2.38 -0.58 -5.80
N GLN A 236 3.31 0.39 -5.79
CA GLN A 236 3.83 1.01 -4.57
C GLN A 236 2.70 1.71 -3.83
N LYS A 237 2.67 1.59 -2.51
CA LYS A 237 1.64 2.18 -1.66
C LYS A 237 2.25 3.02 -0.54
N THR A 238 1.58 4.10 -0.21
CA THR A 238 1.83 4.87 1.00
C THR A 238 0.54 4.99 1.80
N ILE A 239 0.68 4.94 3.13
CA ILE A 239 -0.42 5.03 4.08
C ILE A 239 -0.27 6.36 4.80
N ILE A 240 -1.32 7.17 4.76
CA ILE A 240 -1.40 8.47 5.40
C ILE A 240 -2.38 8.35 6.56
N ASN A 241 -1.89 8.56 7.77
CA ASN A 241 -2.70 8.62 8.97
C ASN A 241 -3.34 10.00 9.06
N ALA A 242 -4.65 10.10 8.90
CA ALA A 242 -5.37 11.35 9.02
C ALA A 242 -5.83 11.57 10.47
N ILE A 243 -5.46 12.69 11.06
CA ILE A 243 -5.93 13.16 12.37
C ILE A 243 -6.81 14.37 12.13
N VAL A 244 -8.02 14.33 12.66
CA VAL A 244 -8.99 15.43 12.55
C VAL A 244 -9.23 15.98 13.94
N ASN A 245 -8.74 17.20 14.18
CA ASN A 245 -8.98 17.90 15.44
C ASN A 245 -10.33 18.61 15.39
N LYS A 246 -11.16 18.37 16.39
CA LYS A 246 -12.35 19.17 16.64
C LYS A 246 -11.91 20.45 17.35
N VAL A 247 -12.23 21.59 16.76
CA VAL A 247 -12.09 22.91 17.37
C VAL A 247 -13.44 23.57 17.49
#